data_AF-A0A9D1J7L5-F1
#
_entry.id   AF-A0A9D1J7L5-F1
#
_cell.length_a   1.000
_cell.length_b   1.000
_cell.length_c   1.000
_cell.angle_alpha   90.00
_cell.angle_beta   90.00
_cell.angle_gamma   90.00
#
_symmetry.space_group_name_H-M   'P 1'
#
loop_
_entity.id
_entity.type
_entity.pdbx_description
1 polymer ?
#
loop_
_entity_poly.entity_id
_entity_poly.type
_entity_poly.pdbx_seq_one_letter_code
_entity_poly.pdbx_strand_id
1 'polypeptide(L)'
;MKNFFGEFKKFISRGNVMDMAVGTIIGAAFTAIVTALSNGILKPIINTVIFYICGGDTDALSKMYTPLVKVWELDANGNATATLDMTKSIFIDWGAFISAIINFLLVAIVLFLIVRMFNKIKDASHEVKSAVNKQSPFSKQQLKEFRKQGKTRREICALEEQRRAQLLEEQRLAEEQAKQNAPKTQEQLLQEIVTILSEKK
;
A
#
# COMPACT_ATOMS: atom_id res chain seq x y z
N MET A 1 35.10 22.26 -5.88
CA MET A 1 34.31 21.32 -5.04
C MET A 1 33.14 21.95 -4.29
N LYS A 2 33.20 23.20 -3.79
CA LYS A 2 32.03 23.85 -3.12
C LYS A 2 30.79 23.98 -4.02
N ASN A 3 30.98 24.19 -5.33
CA ASN A 3 29.87 24.32 -6.29
C ASN A 3 29.07 23.03 -6.44
N PHE A 4 29.73 21.86 -6.47
CA PHE A 4 29.07 20.55 -6.58
C PHE A 4 28.17 20.23 -5.38
N PHE A 5 28.64 20.47 -4.15
CA PHE A 5 27.83 20.25 -2.95
C PHE A 5 26.62 21.20 -2.88
N GLY A 6 26.75 22.43 -3.41
CA GLY A 6 25.64 23.37 -3.53
C GLY A 6 24.58 22.90 -4.54
N GLU A 7 25.02 22.44 -5.71
CA GLU A 7 24.14 21.85 -6.74
C GLU A 7 23.48 20.55 -6.27
N PHE A 8 24.22 19.70 -5.56
CA PHE A 8 23.72 18.47 -4.96
C PHE A 8 22.66 18.75 -3.90
N LYS A 9 22.90 19.71 -2.99
CA LYS A 9 21.90 20.14 -2.00
C LYS A 9 20.64 20.66 -2.69
N LYS A 10 20.80 21.46 -3.75
CA LYS A 10 19.69 22.01 -4.55
C LYS A 10 18.92 20.91 -5.31
N PHE A 11 19.60 19.81 -5.66
CA PHE A 11 19.02 18.62 -6.27
C PHE A 11 18.19 17.79 -5.28
N ILE A 12 18.75 17.42 -4.13
CA ILE A 12 18.03 16.63 -3.10
C ILE A 12 16.90 17.44 -2.44
N SER A 13 17.01 18.77 -2.40
CA SER A 13 15.92 19.62 -1.92
C SER A 13 14.71 19.68 -2.87
N ARG A 14 14.81 19.09 -4.08
CA ARG A 14 13.62 18.81 -4.89
C ARG A 14 12.86 17.69 -4.18
N GLY A 15 11.83 18.04 -3.39
CA GLY A 15 11.11 17.08 -2.53
C GLY A 15 10.68 15.78 -3.23
N ASN A 16 10.33 15.85 -4.52
CA ASN A 16 9.99 14.69 -5.34
C ASN A 16 11.11 13.63 -5.44
N VAL A 17 12.39 14.03 -5.38
CA VAL A 17 13.55 13.12 -5.44
C VAL A 17 13.79 12.46 -4.09
N MET A 18 13.66 13.22 -3.00
CA MET A 18 13.92 12.72 -1.65
C MET A 18 12.91 11.62 -1.27
N ASP A 19 11.62 11.85 -1.53
CA ASP A 19 10.57 10.89 -1.17
C ASP A 19 10.63 9.61 -2.01
N MET A 20 10.97 9.70 -3.30
CA MET A 20 11.23 8.54 -4.16
C MET A 20 12.46 7.74 -3.71
N ALA A 21 13.55 8.44 -3.35
CA ALA A 21 14.79 7.81 -2.93
C ALA A 21 14.61 7.03 -1.62
N VAL A 22 13.94 7.65 -0.62
CA VAL A 22 13.64 7.00 0.65
C VAL A 22 12.75 5.77 0.45
N GLY A 23 11.73 5.86 -0.40
CA GLY A 23 10.86 4.73 -0.73
C GLY A 23 11.61 3.54 -1.36
N THR A 24 12.54 3.80 -2.28
CA THR A 24 13.32 2.77 -2.96
C THR A 24 14.32 2.08 -2.02
N ILE A 25 15.02 2.85 -1.18
CA ILE A 25 16.00 2.33 -0.22
C ILE A 25 15.30 1.45 0.82
N ILE A 26 14.18 1.92 1.38
CA ILE A 26 13.41 1.13 2.36
C ILE A 26 12.85 -0.13 1.71
N GLY A 27 12.34 -0.05 0.48
CA GLY A 27 11.82 -1.21 -0.26
C GLY A 27 12.88 -2.29 -0.51
N ALA A 28 14.10 -1.88 -0.89
CA ALA A 28 15.22 -2.80 -1.10
C ALA A 28 15.67 -3.48 0.20
N ALA A 29 15.86 -2.69 1.27
CA ALA A 29 16.26 -3.22 2.57
C ALA A 29 15.20 -4.17 3.15
N PHE A 30 13.93 -3.84 3.00
CA PHE A 30 12.83 -4.68 3.47
C PHE A 30 12.77 -6.02 2.73
N THR A 31 12.88 -5.99 1.40
CA THR A 31 12.90 -7.23 0.58
C THR A 31 14.08 -8.13 0.96
N ALA A 32 15.23 -7.54 1.30
CA ALA A 32 16.40 -8.30 1.77
C ALA A 32 16.13 -9.00 3.12
N ILE A 33 15.48 -8.33 4.07
CA ILE A 33 15.09 -8.93 5.37
C ILE A 33 14.15 -10.12 5.14
N VAL A 34 13.15 -9.94 4.28
CA VAL A 34 12.18 -11.00 3.98
C VAL A 34 12.85 -12.18 3.28
N THR A 35 13.77 -11.91 2.35
CA THR A 35 14.55 -12.95 1.67
C THR A 35 15.47 -13.70 2.64
N ALA A 36 16.11 -13.00 3.58
CA ALA A 36 16.94 -13.61 4.62
C ALA A 36 16.10 -14.51 5.55
N LEU A 37 14.89 -14.09 5.91
CA LEU A 37 13.95 -14.90 6.70
C LEU A 37 13.52 -16.16 5.94
N SER A 38 13.16 -16.00 4.66
CA SER A 38 12.77 -17.12 3.79
C SER A 38 13.91 -18.13 3.64
N ASN A 39 15.10 -17.66 3.32
CA ASN A 39 16.26 -18.50 3.10
C ASN A 39 16.79 -19.15 4.39
N GLY A 40 16.82 -18.39 5.49
CA GLY A 40 17.43 -18.83 6.75
C GLY A 40 16.50 -19.67 7.64
N ILE A 41 15.19 -19.43 7.59
CA ILE A 41 14.23 -20.10 8.48
C ILE A 41 13.31 -21.03 7.71
N LEU A 42 12.76 -20.59 6.55
CA LEU A 42 11.74 -21.38 5.89
C LEU A 42 12.29 -22.50 5.02
N LYS A 43 13.37 -22.28 4.26
CA LYS A 43 14.01 -23.39 3.51
C LYS A 43 14.30 -24.62 4.39
N PRO A 44 14.93 -24.51 5.57
CA PRO A 44 15.18 -25.67 6.42
C PRO A 44 13.89 -26.27 7.01
N ILE A 45 12.87 -25.46 7.31
CA ILE A 45 11.56 -25.97 7.77
C ILE A 45 10.84 -26.73 6.65
N ILE A 46 10.83 -26.19 5.43
CA ILE A 46 10.21 -26.84 4.28
C ILE A 46 10.90 -28.16 3.96
N ASN A 47 12.23 -28.17 4.03
CA ASN A 47 13.03 -29.36 3.80
C ASN A 47 12.78 -30.45 4.86
N THR A 48 12.66 -30.08 6.15
CA THR A 48 12.32 -31.03 7.22
C THR A 48 10.88 -31.54 7.14
N VAL A 49 9.93 -30.71 6.71
CA VAL A 49 8.54 -31.14 6.47
C VAL A 49 8.45 -32.11 5.30
N ILE A 50 9.17 -31.85 4.19
CA ILE A 50 9.24 -32.77 3.06
C ILE A 50 9.93 -34.09 3.46
N PHE A 51 10.99 -34.03 4.27
CA PHE A 51 11.62 -35.22 4.86
C PHE A 51 10.61 -36.06 5.62
N TYR A 52 9.78 -35.43 6.46
CA TYR A 52 8.80 -36.13 7.29
C TYR A 52 7.61 -36.72 6.50
N ILE A 53 7.18 -36.04 5.42
CA ILE A 53 6.01 -36.47 4.62
C ILE A 53 6.40 -37.45 3.50
N CYS A 54 7.57 -37.26 2.88
CA CYS A 54 8.01 -38.03 1.70
C CYS A 54 9.17 -38.99 1.97
N GLY A 55 9.66 -39.10 3.22
CA GLY A 55 10.66 -40.09 3.63
C GLY A 55 12.00 -40.02 2.88
N GLY A 56 12.35 -38.86 2.31
CA GLY A 56 13.59 -38.66 1.54
C GLY A 56 14.62 -37.83 2.29
N ASP A 57 15.90 -38.00 1.92
CA ASP A 57 17.09 -37.34 2.49
C ASP A 57 16.96 -35.84 2.82
N THR A 58 17.84 -35.38 3.72
CA THR A 58 17.99 -33.99 4.19
C THR A 58 18.31 -32.94 3.12
N ASP A 59 18.30 -33.27 1.84
CA ASP A 59 18.56 -32.38 0.69
C ASP A 59 17.59 -32.65 -0.47
N ALA A 60 16.32 -32.97 -0.18
CA ALA A 60 15.33 -33.34 -1.20
C ALA A 60 15.13 -32.24 -2.27
N LEU A 61 15.23 -30.96 -1.88
CA LEU A 61 15.07 -29.84 -2.80
C LEU A 61 16.30 -29.69 -3.72
N SER A 62 17.50 -29.84 -3.15
CA SER A 62 18.78 -29.76 -3.86
C SER A 62 19.15 -31.06 -4.60
N LYS A 63 18.29 -32.07 -4.64
CA LYS A 63 18.51 -33.29 -5.43
C LYS A 63 17.48 -33.45 -6.55
N MET A 64 16.51 -32.54 -6.67
CA MET A 64 15.60 -32.46 -7.82
C MET A 64 16.28 -31.77 -9.01
N TYR A 65 17.37 -32.38 -9.49
CA TYR A 65 17.97 -32.04 -10.76
C TYR A 65 17.59 -33.10 -11.78
N THR A 66 17.03 -32.68 -12.91
CA THR A 66 16.99 -33.51 -14.11
C THR A 66 18.21 -33.13 -14.96
N PRO A 67 19.31 -33.91 -14.95
CA PRO A 67 20.44 -33.63 -15.83
C PRO A 67 20.04 -33.94 -17.27
N LEU A 68 20.07 -32.92 -18.15
CA LEU A 68 19.82 -33.10 -19.58
C LEU A 68 21.10 -33.59 -20.30
N VAL A 69 22.27 -33.22 -19.79
CA VAL A 69 23.57 -33.79 -20.16
C VAL A 69 24.39 -33.99 -18.89
N LYS A 70 24.66 -35.24 -18.53
CA LYS A 70 25.51 -35.60 -17.39
C LYS A 70 26.98 -35.61 -17.81
N VAL A 71 27.74 -34.61 -17.37
CA VAL A 71 29.20 -34.63 -17.44
C VAL A 71 29.69 -34.92 -16.02
N TRP A 72 30.27 -36.10 -15.83
CA TRP A 72 30.87 -36.50 -14.57
C TRP A 72 32.24 -35.86 -14.46
N GLU A 73 32.56 -35.30 -13.31
CA GLU A 73 33.92 -34.86 -13.02
C GLU A 73 34.80 -36.11 -12.83
N LEU A 74 35.88 -36.23 -13.62
CA LEU A 74 36.87 -37.29 -13.45
C LEU A 74 37.87 -36.87 -12.37
N ASP A 75 38.17 -37.75 -11.42
CA ASP A 75 39.26 -37.52 -10.47
C ASP A 75 40.64 -37.51 -11.19
N ALA A 76 41.70 -37.14 -10.46
CA ALA A 76 43.08 -37.16 -10.97
C ALA A 76 43.56 -38.55 -11.46
N ASN A 77 42.79 -39.62 -11.19
CA ASN A 77 43.10 -41.02 -11.50
C ASN A 77 42.19 -41.59 -12.60
N GLY A 78 41.36 -40.76 -13.25
CA GLY A 78 40.53 -41.14 -14.40
C GLY A 78 39.27 -41.93 -14.04
N ASN A 79 38.86 -41.95 -12.76
CA ASN A 79 37.60 -42.56 -12.35
C ASN A 79 36.47 -41.52 -12.31
N ALA A 80 35.29 -41.89 -12.81
CA ALA A 80 34.11 -41.03 -12.76
C ALA A 80 33.64 -40.88 -11.31
N THR A 81 33.87 -39.72 -10.72
CA THR A 81 33.34 -39.40 -9.39
C THR A 81 31.86 -39.07 -9.57
N ALA A 82 31.00 -39.54 -8.66
CA ALA A 82 29.56 -39.28 -8.66
C ALA A 82 29.19 -37.82 -8.32
N THR A 83 30.10 -36.88 -8.59
CA THR A 83 29.91 -35.45 -8.48
C THR A 83 29.70 -34.90 -9.88
N LEU A 84 28.51 -34.33 -10.10
CA LEU A 84 28.19 -33.61 -11.33
C LEU A 84 28.96 -32.29 -11.31
N ASP A 85 29.79 -32.04 -12.33
CA ASP A 85 30.42 -30.73 -12.51
C ASP A 85 29.31 -29.73 -12.90
N MET A 86 28.88 -28.93 -11.91
CA MET A 86 27.83 -27.91 -12.09
C MET A 86 28.24 -26.78 -13.06
N THR A 87 29.51 -26.75 -13.49
CA THR A 87 30.04 -25.74 -14.42
C THR A 87 29.90 -26.18 -15.88
N LYS A 88 29.86 -27.49 -16.15
CA LYS A 88 29.75 -28.06 -17.51
C LYS A 88 28.45 -28.81 -17.78
N SER A 89 27.70 -29.16 -16.74
CA SER A 89 26.41 -29.83 -16.89
C SER A 89 25.28 -28.82 -17.12
N ILE A 90 24.42 -29.10 -18.09
CA ILE A 90 23.17 -28.39 -18.29
C ILE A 90 22.11 -29.14 -17.49
N PHE A 91 21.68 -28.55 -16.39
CA PHE A 91 20.65 -29.09 -15.50
C PHE A 91 19.55 -28.08 -15.25
N ILE A 92 18.34 -28.59 -15.02
CA ILE A 92 17.21 -27.79 -14.55
C ILE A 92 17.12 -28.00 -13.03
N ASP A 93 17.33 -26.92 -12.27
CA ASP A 93 17.16 -26.90 -10.82
C ASP A 93 15.70 -26.63 -10.46
N TRP A 94 14.91 -27.69 -10.32
CA TRP A 94 13.52 -27.58 -9.87
C TRP A 94 13.44 -27.12 -8.41
N GLY A 95 14.46 -27.41 -7.60
CA GLY A 95 14.50 -27.01 -6.20
C GLY A 95 14.67 -25.52 -6.01
N ALA A 96 15.61 -24.91 -6.73
CA ALA A 96 15.80 -23.46 -6.76
C ALA A 96 14.55 -22.74 -7.30
N PHE A 97 13.88 -23.31 -8.30
CA PHE A 97 12.66 -22.76 -8.86
C PHE A 97 11.51 -22.75 -7.84
N ILE A 98 11.26 -23.87 -7.16
CA ILE A 98 10.24 -23.98 -6.11
C ILE A 98 10.58 -23.05 -4.94
N SER A 99 11.86 -22.98 -4.57
CA SER A 99 12.34 -22.06 -3.53
C SER A 99 12.10 -20.59 -3.89
N ALA A 100 12.30 -20.21 -5.15
CA ALA A 100 12.04 -18.85 -5.64
C ALA A 100 10.54 -18.51 -5.62
N ILE A 101 9.67 -19.45 -6.01
CA ILE A 101 8.21 -19.27 -5.94
C ILE A 101 7.77 -19.03 -4.49
N ILE A 102 8.28 -19.83 -3.55
CA ILE A 102 7.95 -19.70 -2.12
C ILE A 102 8.42 -18.34 -1.60
N ASN A 103 9.63 -17.90 -1.95
CA ASN A 103 10.13 -16.59 -1.58
C ASN A 103 9.26 -15.45 -2.12
N PHE A 104 8.83 -15.56 -3.39
CA PHE A 104 7.95 -14.57 -4.02
C PHE A 104 6.59 -14.48 -3.31
N LEU A 105 5.95 -15.62 -3.03
CA LEU A 105 4.68 -15.67 -2.31
C LEU A 105 4.81 -15.05 -0.92
N LEU A 106 5.92 -15.33 -0.23
CA LEU A 106 6.13 -14.81 1.11
C LEU A 106 6.31 -13.29 1.11
N VAL A 107 7.16 -12.76 0.23
CA VAL A 107 7.33 -11.30 0.07
C VAL A 107 6.00 -10.62 -0.23
N ALA A 108 5.18 -11.22 -1.11
CA ALA A 108 3.86 -10.69 -1.43
C ALA A 108 2.91 -10.68 -0.22
N ILE A 109 2.85 -11.77 0.56
CA ILE A 109 2.00 -11.87 1.77
C ILE A 109 2.44 -10.86 2.83
N VAL A 110 3.74 -10.75 3.08
CA VAL A 110 4.26 -9.82 4.10
C VAL A 110 4.02 -8.36 3.67
N LEU A 111 4.27 -8.01 2.41
CA LEU A 111 3.95 -6.68 1.89
C LEU A 111 2.45 -6.38 1.99
N PHE A 112 1.60 -7.35 1.66
CA PHE A 112 0.16 -7.20 1.80
C PHE A 112 -0.26 -6.94 3.25
N LEU A 113 0.31 -7.66 4.22
CA LEU A 113 0.03 -7.43 5.64
C LEU A 113 0.44 -6.03 6.09
N ILE A 114 1.59 -5.54 5.63
CA ILE A 114 2.07 -4.18 5.91
C ILE A 114 1.11 -3.15 5.31
N VAL A 115 0.79 -3.26 4.02
CA VAL A 115 -0.14 -2.34 3.35
C VAL A 115 -1.52 -2.37 4.02
N ARG A 116 -1.99 -3.55 4.44
CA ARG A 116 -3.24 -3.70 5.20
C ARG A 116 -3.20 -2.97 6.54
N MET A 117 -2.09 -3.06 7.27
CA MET A 117 -1.89 -2.35 8.53
C MET A 117 -1.84 -0.83 8.31
N PHE A 118 -1.14 -0.37 7.28
CA PHE A 118 -1.10 1.04 6.91
C PHE A 118 -2.48 1.57 6.50
N ASN A 119 -3.25 0.79 5.73
CA ASN A 119 -4.62 1.17 5.35
C ASN A 119 -5.53 1.28 6.59
N LYS A 120 -5.46 0.32 7.53
CA LYS A 120 -6.17 0.40 8.82
C LYS A 120 -5.81 1.65 9.63
N ILE A 121 -4.52 1.99 9.71
CA ILE A 121 -4.06 3.20 10.42
C ILE A 121 -4.52 4.47 9.71
N LYS A 122 -4.49 4.49 8.37
CA LYS A 122 -4.97 5.63 7.58
C LYS A 122 -6.46 5.85 7.79
N ASP A 123 -7.27 4.81 7.81
CA ASP A 123 -8.72 4.89 8.05
C ASP A 123 -9.01 5.44 9.45
N ALA A 124 -8.32 4.93 10.49
CA ALA A 124 -8.42 5.45 11.85
C ALA A 124 -7.96 6.93 11.95
N SER A 125 -6.93 7.32 11.18
CA SER A 125 -6.47 8.71 11.13
C SER A 125 -7.43 9.62 10.34
N HIS A 126 -8.19 9.07 9.40
CA HIS A 126 -9.20 9.80 8.64
C HIS A 126 -10.44 10.04 9.50
N GLU A 127 -10.80 9.13 10.41
CA GLU A 127 -11.85 9.39 11.41
C GLU A 127 -11.43 10.45 12.43
N VAL A 128 -10.18 10.42 12.94
CA VAL A 128 -9.67 11.47 13.84
C VAL A 128 -9.51 12.82 13.12
N LYS A 129 -9.02 12.83 11.88
CA LYS A 129 -8.94 14.05 11.07
C LYS A 129 -10.32 14.56 10.66
N SER A 130 -11.28 13.68 10.37
CA SER A 130 -12.65 14.06 10.04
C SER A 130 -13.40 14.52 11.29
N ALA A 131 -13.19 13.93 12.45
CA ALA A 131 -13.74 14.43 13.72
C ALA A 131 -13.14 15.79 14.09
N VAL A 132 -11.81 15.97 13.99
CA VAL A 132 -11.16 17.28 14.24
C VAL A 132 -11.53 18.35 13.20
N ASN A 133 -11.72 17.98 11.93
CA ASN A 133 -12.18 18.91 10.88
C ASN A 133 -13.68 19.22 10.98
N LYS A 134 -14.49 18.26 11.46
CA LYS A 134 -15.92 18.44 11.72
C LYS A 134 -16.16 19.20 13.05
N GLN A 135 -15.21 19.19 13.98
CA GLN A 135 -15.33 19.89 15.26
C GLN A 135 -15.02 21.40 15.17
N SER A 136 -14.25 21.89 14.21
CA SER A 136 -13.98 23.34 14.11
C SER A 136 -14.34 23.88 12.71
N PRO A 137 -15.31 24.79 12.57
CA PRO A 137 -15.61 25.48 11.29
C PRO A 137 -14.47 26.39 10.82
N PHE A 138 -13.36 26.46 11.56
CA PHE A 138 -12.17 27.24 11.21
C PHE A 138 -11.00 26.34 10.80
N SER A 139 -10.31 26.75 9.74
CA SER A 139 -9.05 26.13 9.31
C SER A 139 -7.98 26.27 10.40
N LYS A 140 -7.04 25.32 10.46
CA LYS A 140 -5.85 25.38 11.35
C LYS A 140 -5.06 26.68 11.21
N GLN A 141 -5.14 27.33 10.05
CA GLN A 141 -4.52 28.63 9.80
C GLN A 141 -5.28 29.78 10.50
N GLN A 142 -6.62 29.78 10.43
CA GLN A 142 -7.46 30.78 11.08
C GLN A 142 -7.38 30.68 12.61
N LEU A 143 -7.28 29.47 13.17
CA LEU A 143 -7.02 29.29 14.60
C LEU A 143 -5.66 29.88 15.06
N LYS A 144 -4.63 29.86 14.20
CA LYS A 144 -3.35 30.50 14.49
C LYS A 144 -3.46 32.02 14.46
N GLU A 145 -4.26 32.58 13.55
CA GLU A 145 -4.55 34.01 13.50
C GLU A 145 -5.33 34.48 14.73
N PHE A 146 -6.34 33.72 15.18
CA PHE A 146 -7.08 34.06 16.40
C PHE A 146 -6.20 34.05 17.67
N ARG A 147 -5.18 33.17 17.72
CA ARG A 147 -4.18 33.18 18.79
C ARG A 147 -3.27 34.40 18.73
N LYS A 148 -2.85 34.84 17.53
CA LYS A 148 -2.07 36.08 17.35
C LYS A 148 -2.88 37.32 17.70
N GLN A 149 -4.19 37.30 17.50
CA GLN A 149 -5.12 38.35 17.87
C GLN A 149 -5.46 38.37 19.38
N GLY A 150 -4.94 37.43 20.18
CA GLY A 150 -5.18 37.37 21.62
C GLY A 150 -6.62 37.03 22.03
N LYS A 151 -7.45 36.52 21.10
CA LYS A 151 -8.86 36.21 21.40
C LYS A 151 -8.97 35.10 22.43
N THR A 152 -9.88 35.28 23.37
CA THR A 152 -10.08 34.34 24.49
C THR A 152 -10.76 33.07 23.96
N ARG A 153 -10.47 31.90 24.56
CA ARG A 153 -11.08 30.60 24.19
C ARG A 153 -12.62 30.65 24.07
N ARG A 154 -13.28 31.48 24.89
CA ARG A 154 -14.73 31.69 24.88
C ARG A 154 -15.23 32.42 23.63
N GLU A 155 -14.50 33.42 23.15
CA GLU A 155 -14.86 34.20 21.95
C GLU A 155 -14.69 33.35 20.68
N ILE A 156 -13.65 32.51 20.64
CA ILE A 156 -13.44 31.58 19.53
C ILE A 156 -14.58 30.56 19.48
N CYS A 157 -15.01 30.04 20.63
CA CYS A 157 -16.16 29.13 20.72
C CYS A 157 -17.47 29.79 20.26
N ALA A 158 -17.72 31.04 20.67
CA ALA A 158 -18.91 31.78 20.23
C ALA A 158 -18.92 32.04 18.71
N LEU A 159 -17.76 32.36 18.13
CA LEU A 159 -17.59 32.52 16.68
C LEU A 159 -17.81 31.20 15.92
N GLU A 160 -17.39 30.08 16.49
CA GLU A 160 -17.63 28.75 15.91
C GLU A 160 -19.12 28.40 15.92
N GLU A 161 -19.81 28.71 17.01
CA GLU A 161 -21.25 28.45 17.16
C GLU A 161 -22.08 29.29 16.19
N GLN A 162 -21.77 30.58 16.04
CA GLN A 162 -22.41 31.48 15.07
C GLN A 162 -22.23 30.99 13.63
N ARG A 163 -21.01 30.60 13.25
CA ARG A 163 -20.73 30.12 11.90
C ARG A 163 -21.39 28.77 11.61
N ARG A 164 -21.51 27.90 12.60
CA ARG A 164 -22.26 26.63 12.47
C ARG A 164 -23.75 26.88 12.21
N ALA A 165 -24.35 27.84 12.92
CA ALA A 165 -25.75 28.21 12.69
C ALA A 165 -25.98 28.73 11.26
N GLN A 166 -25.08 29.60 10.77
CA GLN A 166 -25.12 30.13 9.40
C GLN A 166 -25.01 29.03 8.34
N LEU A 167 -24.05 28.12 8.48
CA LEU A 167 -23.86 27.02 7.52
C LEU A 167 -25.07 26.08 7.48
N LEU A 168 -25.72 25.86 8.62
CA LEU A 168 -26.89 24.98 8.71
C LEU A 168 -28.12 25.65 8.08
N GLU A 169 -28.25 26.97 8.21
CA GLU A 169 -29.25 27.78 7.52
C GLU A 169 -29.02 27.82 6.01
N GLU A 170 -27.77 28.05 5.57
CA GLU A 170 -27.37 27.97 4.16
C GLU A 170 -27.63 26.59 3.55
N GLN A 171 -27.37 25.51 4.30
CA GLN A 171 -27.65 24.14 3.85
C GLN A 171 -29.15 23.89 3.70
N ARG A 172 -29.98 24.37 4.63
CA ARG A 172 -31.44 24.25 4.53
C ARG A 172 -31.97 24.98 3.31
N LEU A 173 -31.50 26.21 3.07
CA LEU A 173 -31.88 27.00 1.90
C LEU A 173 -31.41 26.34 0.59
N ALA A 174 -30.19 25.79 0.56
CA ALA A 174 -29.68 25.07 -0.59
C ALA A 174 -30.45 23.77 -0.85
N GLU A 175 -30.89 23.05 0.19
CA GLU A 175 -31.71 21.85 0.06
C GLU A 175 -33.13 22.19 -0.43
N GLU A 176 -33.71 23.30 0.04
CA GLU A 176 -34.98 23.83 -0.46
C GLU A 176 -34.88 24.24 -1.94
N GLN A 177 -33.80 24.93 -2.32
CA GLN A 177 -33.52 25.30 -3.72
C GLN A 177 -33.24 24.07 -4.59
N ALA A 178 -32.56 23.05 -4.07
CA ALA A 178 -32.30 21.81 -4.78
C ALA A 178 -33.59 21.00 -4.99
N LYS A 179 -34.54 21.05 -4.04
CA LYS A 179 -35.88 20.45 -4.20
C LYS A 179 -36.72 21.20 -5.24
N GLN A 180 -36.60 22.52 -5.31
CA GLN A 180 -37.29 23.35 -6.33
C GLN A 180 -36.71 23.16 -7.74
N ASN A 181 -35.39 22.97 -7.86
CA ASN A 181 -34.69 22.85 -9.15
C ASN A 181 -34.42 21.39 -9.57
N ALA A 182 -34.97 20.41 -8.85
CA ALA A 182 -34.84 19.00 -9.21
C ALA A 182 -35.47 18.76 -10.60
N PRO A 183 -34.80 18.04 -11.51
CA PRO A 183 -35.38 17.72 -12.81
C PRO A 183 -36.69 16.94 -12.57
N LYS A 184 -37.82 17.50 -13.05
CA LYS A 184 -39.16 16.92 -12.85
C LYS A 184 -39.13 15.44 -13.25
N THR A 185 -39.35 14.56 -12.28
CA THR A 185 -39.41 13.12 -12.51
C THR A 185 -40.61 12.80 -13.43
N GLN A 186 -40.52 11.74 -14.23
CA GLN A 186 -41.58 11.35 -15.18
C GLN A 186 -42.99 11.31 -14.55
N GLU A 187 -43.10 10.93 -13.28
CA GLU A 187 -44.38 10.90 -12.57
C GLU A 187 -44.96 12.29 -12.26
N GLN A 188 -44.10 13.29 -11.98
CA GLN A 188 -44.55 14.67 -11.78
C GLN A 188 -45.03 15.30 -13.08
N LEU A 189 -44.39 14.97 -14.22
CA LEU A 189 -44.83 15.39 -15.54
C LEU A 189 -46.17 14.77 -15.92
N LEU A 190 -46.39 13.49 -15.62
CA LEU A 190 -47.67 12.82 -15.87
C LEU A 190 -48.79 13.40 -15.01
N GLN A 191 -48.54 13.69 -13.73
CA GLN A 191 -49.52 14.35 -12.87
C GLN A 191 -49.83 15.78 -13.32
N GLU A 192 -48.82 16.54 -13.75
CA GLU A 192 -49.01 17.89 -14.29
C GLU A 192 -49.83 17.85 -15.60
N ILE A 193 -49.57 16.89 -16.50
CA ILE A 193 -50.37 16.68 -17.72
C ILE A 193 -51.82 16.31 -17.39
N VAL A 194 -52.06 15.41 -16.42
CA VAL A 194 -53.42 15.04 -15.99
C VAL A 194 -54.14 16.23 -15.37
N THR A 195 -53.43 17.03 -14.56
CA THR A 195 -53.99 18.23 -13.92
C THR A 195 -54.38 19.27 -14.99
N ILE A 196 -53.49 19.56 -15.94
CA ILE A 196 -53.75 20.47 -17.07
C ILE A 196 -54.90 19.97 -17.93
N LEU A 197 -54.99 18.66 -18.20
CA LEU A 197 -56.09 18.08 -18.98
C LEU A 197 -57.44 18.11 -18.24
N SER A 198 -57.42 18.07 -16.90
CA SER A 198 -58.64 18.20 -16.08
C SER A 198 -59.15 19.63 -15.98
N GLU A 199 -58.25 20.63 -15.97
CA GLU A 199 -58.62 22.06 -16.02
C GLU A 199 -59.16 22.49 -17.40
N LYS A 200 -58.78 21.77 -18.46
CA LYS A 200 -59.13 22.14 -19.85
C LYS A 200 -60.40 21.47 -20.38
N LYS A 201 -61.19 20.84 -19.51
CA LYS A 201 -62.46 20.18 -19.82
C LYS A 201 -63.61 20.94 -19.17
#